data_AF-Q5BJL1-F1
#
_entry.id   AF-Q5BJL1-F1
#
_cell.length_a   1.000
_cell.length_b   1.000
_cell.length_c   1.000
_cell.angle_alpha   90.00
_cell.angle_beta   90.00
_cell.angle_gamma   90.00
#
_symmetry.space_group_name_H-M   'P 1'
#
loop_
_entity.id
_entity.type
_entity.pdbx_description
1 polymer ?
#
loop_
_entity_poly.entity_id
_entity_poly.type
_entity_poly.pdbx_seq_one_letter_code
_entity_poly.pdbx_strand_id
1 'polypeptide(L)'
;SDHKEAAGVLVNCPAYYSVSAAKAELLNKIKDMPEELREEEEQEDVNEKKAELIGSLTHKLETLQEAKGSLLTDIRLNNALGEEVEALISELCKPNEFDKYKMFIGDLDKVVNLLLSLSGRLARVENVLSGLGEDASKEERSSLNEKRKVLAGQHEDARELKENLDRRERVVLDILANYLSAEQLQDYQHFVKMKSTLLIEQRKLDDKIKLGQEQVRCLLESLPSDFRPKAGAISLPPALASHVTPGGGPAFGGVFPTLTSPL
;
A
#
# COMPACT_ATOMS: atom_id res chain seq x y z
N SER A 1 -46.18 -44.99 50.08
CA SER A 1 -45.36 -45.01 51.30
C SER A 1 -44.06 -45.71 51.01
N ASP A 2 -42.97 -44.99 51.30
CA ASP A 2 -41.71 -45.48 51.88
C ASP A 2 -40.81 -46.45 51.11
N HIS A 3 -39.79 -45.84 50.48
CA HIS A 3 -38.36 -45.90 50.83
C HIS A 3 -37.63 -47.24 51.11
N LYS A 4 -36.46 -47.34 50.42
CA LYS A 4 -35.11 -47.74 50.90
C LYS A 4 -34.66 -49.17 50.55
N GLU A 5 -33.84 -49.38 49.49
CA GLU A 5 -32.37 -49.18 49.34
C GLU A 5 -31.54 -50.34 49.92
N ALA A 6 -30.72 -51.00 49.08
CA ALA A 6 -29.26 -51.00 49.18
C ALA A 6 -28.56 -52.06 48.32
N ALA A 7 -27.45 -51.62 47.70
CA ALA A 7 -26.12 -52.24 47.69
C ALA A 7 -25.55 -52.68 46.33
N GLY A 8 -24.67 -51.81 45.81
CA GLY A 8 -23.26 -52.18 45.60
C GLY A 8 -22.88 -52.66 44.20
N VAL A 9 -22.19 -51.81 43.44
CA VAL A 9 -20.78 -52.05 43.08
C VAL A 9 -20.07 -50.71 42.94
N LEU A 10 -19.11 -50.48 43.83
CA LEU A 10 -18.03 -49.51 43.69
C LEU A 10 -17.16 -49.91 42.49
N VAL A 11 -17.07 -49.06 41.48
CA VAL A 11 -15.84 -48.97 40.68
C VAL A 11 -15.23 -47.60 40.94
N ASN A 12 -14.22 -47.67 41.78
CA ASN A 12 -13.30 -46.62 42.17
C ASN A 12 -12.49 -46.18 40.95
N CYS A 13 -12.63 -44.93 40.52
CA CYS A 13 -11.64 -44.26 39.68
C CYS A 13 -11.27 -42.92 40.36
N PRO A 14 -10.18 -42.86 41.15
CA PRO A 14 -9.82 -41.66 41.88
C PRO A 14 -9.08 -40.69 40.97
N ALA A 15 -9.82 -39.87 40.23
CA ALA A 15 -9.30 -38.70 39.52
C ALA A 15 -10.17 -37.45 39.73
N TYR A 16 -11.03 -37.43 40.76
CA TYR A 16 -12.13 -36.45 40.82
C TYR A 16 -11.85 -35.15 41.57
N TYR A 17 -10.75 -35.00 42.32
CA TYR A 17 -10.40 -33.72 42.92
C TYR A 17 -8.89 -33.57 43.11
N SER A 18 -8.22 -32.91 42.17
CA SER A 18 -6.98 -32.18 42.46
C SER A 18 -6.88 -30.90 41.65
N VAL A 19 -7.99 -30.16 41.59
CA VAL A 19 -7.85 -28.71 41.45
C VAL A 19 -7.21 -28.26 42.77
N SER A 20 -5.93 -27.87 42.74
CA SER A 20 -5.25 -27.36 43.95
C SER A 20 -6.05 -26.19 44.53
N ALA A 21 -5.95 -25.93 45.83
CA ALA A 21 -6.65 -24.81 46.47
C ALA A 21 -6.41 -23.48 45.70
N ALA A 22 -5.18 -23.25 45.24
CA ALA A 22 -4.83 -22.11 44.40
C ALA A 22 -5.55 -22.09 43.03
N LYS A 23 -5.71 -23.25 42.38
CA LYS A 23 -6.42 -23.36 41.10
C LYS A 23 -7.94 -23.20 41.29
N ALA A 24 -8.50 -23.67 42.41
CA ALA A 24 -9.92 -23.54 42.72
C ALA A 24 -10.27 -22.10 43.09
N GLU A 25 -9.38 -21.43 43.84
CA GLU A 25 -9.51 -20.01 44.18
C GLU A 25 -9.39 -19.12 42.94
N LEU A 26 -8.48 -19.44 42.02
CA LEU A 26 -8.36 -18.74 40.74
C LEU A 26 -9.62 -18.91 39.88
N LEU A 27 -10.16 -20.12 39.78
CA LEU A 27 -11.38 -20.39 39.00
C LEU A 27 -12.62 -19.71 39.61
N ASN A 28 -12.71 -19.62 40.95
CA ASN A 28 -13.77 -18.86 41.61
C ASN A 28 -13.61 -17.35 41.41
N LYS A 29 -12.39 -16.80 41.50
CA LYS A 29 -12.12 -15.39 41.18
C LYS A 29 -12.48 -15.04 39.73
N ILE A 30 -12.18 -15.93 38.79
CA ILE A 30 -12.56 -15.80 37.38
C ILE A 30 -14.10 -15.83 37.27
N LYS A 31 -14.78 -16.76 37.94
CA LYS A 31 -16.26 -16.88 37.90
C LYS A 31 -17.00 -15.70 38.57
N ASP A 32 -16.42 -15.11 39.61
CA ASP A 32 -17.00 -13.98 40.35
C ASP A 32 -16.59 -12.61 39.76
N MET A 33 -15.75 -12.59 38.72
CA MET A 33 -15.38 -11.37 38.00
C MET A 33 -16.56 -10.91 37.13
N PRO A 34 -17.09 -9.68 37.33
CA PRO A 34 -18.16 -9.14 36.49
C PRO A 34 -17.74 -9.16 35.02
N GLU A 35 -18.68 -9.49 34.12
CA GLU A 35 -18.46 -9.56 32.67
C GLU A 35 -17.80 -8.27 32.14
N GLU A 36 -18.17 -7.11 32.69
CA GLU A 36 -17.59 -5.80 32.37
C GLU A 36 -16.06 -5.75 32.58
N LEU A 37 -15.52 -6.35 33.65
CA LEU A 37 -14.07 -6.37 33.90
C LEU A 37 -13.35 -7.37 32.97
N ARG A 38 -14.01 -8.45 32.54
CA ARG A 38 -13.46 -9.37 31.53
C ARG A 38 -13.38 -8.72 30.17
N GLU A 39 -14.44 -8.01 29.78
CA GLU A 39 -14.49 -7.25 28.52
C GLU A 39 -13.43 -6.13 28.51
N GLU A 40 -13.21 -5.45 29.65
CA GLU A 40 -12.14 -4.47 29.81
C GLU A 40 -10.74 -5.08 29.67
N GLU A 41 -10.45 -6.22 30.32
CA GLU A 41 -9.17 -6.93 30.19
C GLU A 41 -8.91 -7.42 28.75
N GLU A 42 -9.94 -7.93 28.07
CA GLU A 42 -9.87 -8.33 26.65
C GLU A 42 -9.64 -7.11 25.74
N GLN A 43 -10.28 -5.98 26.04
CA GLN A 43 -10.13 -4.74 25.27
C GLN A 43 -8.73 -4.12 25.45
N GLU A 44 -8.13 -4.21 26.64
CA GLU A 44 -6.73 -3.85 26.89
C GLU A 44 -5.77 -4.72 26.07
N ASP A 45 -5.95 -6.06 26.07
CA ASP A 45 -5.13 -6.98 25.27
C ASP A 45 -5.21 -6.68 23.76
N VAL A 46 -6.40 -6.33 23.26
CA VAL A 46 -6.60 -5.90 21.87
C VAL A 46 -5.84 -4.60 21.58
N ASN A 47 -5.87 -3.63 22.48
CA ASN A 47 -5.16 -2.35 22.31
C ASN A 47 -3.64 -2.54 22.34
N GLU A 48 -3.15 -3.46 23.16
CA GLU A 48 -1.73 -3.85 23.19
C GLU A 48 -1.29 -4.43 21.84
N LYS A 49 -2.08 -5.37 21.29
CA LYS A 49 -1.81 -5.95 19.95
C LYS A 49 -1.87 -4.92 18.83
N LYS A 50 -2.77 -3.94 18.91
CA LYS A 50 -2.81 -2.81 17.97
C LYS A 50 -1.53 -1.98 18.06
N ALA A 51 -1.03 -1.71 19.26
CA ALA A 51 0.22 -0.97 19.48
C ALA A 51 1.44 -1.70 18.92
N GLU A 52 1.54 -3.02 19.15
CA GLU A 52 2.57 -3.87 18.56
C GLU A 52 2.51 -3.86 17.02
N LEU A 53 1.30 -3.96 16.45
CA LEU A 53 1.08 -3.89 15.01
C LEU A 53 1.51 -2.54 14.44
N ILE A 54 1.19 -1.43 15.11
CA ILE A 54 1.66 -0.10 14.71
C ILE A 54 3.19 -0.05 14.70
N GLY A 55 3.85 -0.56 15.74
CA GLY A 55 5.32 -0.63 15.80
C GLY A 55 5.90 -1.43 14.63
N SER A 56 5.33 -2.60 14.33
CA SER A 56 5.75 -3.44 13.20
C SER A 56 5.56 -2.75 11.84
N LEU A 57 4.41 -2.09 11.64
CA LEU A 57 4.12 -1.36 10.40
C LEU A 57 5.02 -0.13 10.22
N THR A 58 5.30 0.60 11.30
CA THR A 58 6.26 1.72 11.29
C THR A 58 7.64 1.24 10.87
N HIS A 59 8.17 0.18 11.47
CA HIS A 59 9.48 -0.35 11.08
C HIS A 59 9.47 -0.78 9.60
N LYS A 60 8.41 -1.45 9.14
CA LYS A 60 8.27 -1.83 7.73
C LYS A 60 8.27 -0.61 6.80
N LEU A 61 7.61 0.48 7.20
CA LEU A 61 7.59 1.74 6.43
C LEU A 61 8.99 2.36 6.32
N GLU A 62 9.80 2.30 7.38
CA GLU A 62 11.20 2.75 7.34
C GLU A 62 12.00 1.96 6.30
N THR A 63 11.90 0.63 6.31
CA THR A 63 12.56 -0.22 5.30
C THR A 63 12.08 0.09 3.87
N LEU A 64 10.79 0.35 3.67
CA LEU A 64 10.26 0.76 2.36
C LEU A 64 10.80 2.14 1.94
N GLN A 65 11.00 3.06 2.88
CA GLN A 65 11.56 4.38 2.63
C GLN A 65 13.04 4.32 2.25
N GLU A 66 13.81 3.42 2.89
CA GLU A 66 15.20 3.14 2.51
C GLU A 66 15.27 2.55 1.09
N ALA A 67 14.43 1.56 0.79
CA ALA A 67 14.32 1.00 -0.56
C ALA A 67 13.97 2.07 -1.60
N LYS A 68 13.11 3.04 -1.25
CA LYS A 68 12.76 4.17 -2.11
C LYS A 68 13.96 5.08 -2.35
N GLY A 69 14.78 5.31 -1.34
CA GLY A 69 16.03 6.05 -1.47
C GLY A 69 17.01 5.39 -2.45
N SER A 70 17.18 4.07 -2.36
CA SER A 70 17.99 3.30 -3.32
C SER A 70 17.44 3.42 -4.73
N LEU A 71 16.13 3.21 -4.90
CA LEU A 71 15.47 3.27 -6.21
C LEU A 71 15.59 4.65 -6.86
N LEU A 72 15.48 5.73 -6.08
CA LEU A 72 15.70 7.09 -6.59
C LEU A 72 17.13 7.33 -7.06
N THR A 73 18.10 6.63 -6.49
CA THR A 73 19.49 6.68 -6.96
C THR A 73 19.62 5.97 -8.31
N ASP A 74 19.01 4.79 -8.46
CA ASP A 74 18.99 4.05 -9.72
C ASP A 74 18.31 4.84 -10.85
N ILE A 75 17.20 5.53 -10.54
CA ILE A 75 16.51 6.43 -11.47
C ILE A 75 17.43 7.57 -11.92
N ARG A 76 18.19 8.18 -11.00
CA ARG A 76 19.13 9.25 -11.36
C ARG A 76 20.24 8.75 -12.28
N LEU A 77 20.83 7.59 -11.97
CA LEU A 77 21.86 6.97 -12.81
C LEU A 77 21.32 6.66 -14.21
N ASN A 78 20.10 6.11 -14.28
CA ASN A 78 19.47 5.84 -15.57
C ASN A 78 19.11 7.11 -16.35
N ASN A 79 18.74 8.19 -15.67
CA ASN A 79 18.49 9.47 -16.33
C ASN A 79 19.78 10.07 -16.90
N ALA A 80 20.90 9.99 -16.18
CA ALA A 80 22.20 10.43 -16.68
C ALA A 80 22.61 9.65 -17.93
N LEU A 81 22.46 8.31 -17.93
CA LEU A 81 22.67 7.48 -19.12
C LEU A 81 21.74 7.91 -20.27
N GLY A 82 20.48 8.22 -19.97
CA GLY A 82 19.52 8.74 -20.94
C GLY A 82 19.95 10.06 -21.59
N GLU A 83 20.52 10.98 -20.81
CA GLU A 83 21.05 12.26 -21.31
C GLU A 83 22.27 12.04 -22.22
N GLU A 84 23.18 11.14 -21.87
CA GLU A 84 24.32 10.76 -22.70
C GLU A 84 23.89 10.12 -24.04
N VAL A 85 22.93 9.20 -23.97
CA VAL A 85 22.33 8.58 -25.16
C VAL A 85 21.60 9.61 -26.03
N GLU A 86 20.82 10.53 -25.42
CA GLU A 86 20.13 11.58 -26.17
C GLU A 86 21.12 12.50 -26.89
N ALA A 87 22.20 12.91 -26.23
CA ALA A 87 23.24 13.75 -26.82
C ALA A 87 23.90 13.06 -28.03
N LEU A 88 24.25 11.78 -27.89
CA LEU A 88 24.83 10.97 -28.96
C LEU A 88 23.88 10.85 -30.17
N ILE A 89 22.60 10.57 -29.93
CA ILE A 89 21.60 10.46 -31.00
C ILE A 89 21.41 11.83 -31.67
N SER A 90 21.39 12.91 -30.90
CA SER A 90 21.27 14.28 -31.43
C SER A 90 22.43 14.66 -32.34
N GLU A 91 23.64 14.14 -32.10
CA GLU A 91 24.82 14.44 -32.91
C GLU A 91 24.87 13.62 -34.20
N LEU A 92 24.49 12.34 -34.14
CA LEU A 92 24.69 11.39 -35.24
C LEU A 92 23.48 11.25 -36.18
N CYS A 93 22.26 11.38 -35.66
CA CYS A 93 21.04 11.11 -36.42
C CYS A 93 20.50 12.37 -37.11
N LYS A 94 19.65 12.17 -38.13
CA LYS A 94 18.97 13.29 -38.79
C LYS A 94 17.91 13.90 -37.85
N PRO A 95 17.53 15.18 -38.01
CA PRO A 95 16.55 15.83 -37.14
C PRO A 95 15.21 15.08 -37.04
N ASN A 96 14.71 14.57 -38.16
CA ASN A 96 13.45 13.81 -38.22
C ASN A 96 13.53 12.42 -37.56
N GLU A 97 14.72 11.84 -37.44
CA GLU A 97 14.96 10.57 -36.74
C GLU A 97 15.08 10.82 -35.23
N PHE A 98 15.76 11.90 -34.85
CA PHE A 98 15.83 12.36 -33.46
C PHE A 98 14.46 12.74 -32.90
N ASP A 99 13.61 13.40 -33.69
CA ASP A 99 12.23 13.70 -33.31
C ASP A 99 11.42 12.43 -33.00
N LYS A 100 11.60 11.36 -33.80
CA LYS A 100 10.95 10.06 -33.55
C LYS A 100 11.41 9.46 -32.22
N TYR A 101 12.70 9.51 -31.92
CA TYR A 101 13.26 9.09 -30.64
C TYR A 101 12.65 9.90 -29.49
N LYS A 102 12.65 11.24 -29.57
CA LYS A 102 12.07 12.12 -28.53
C LYS A 102 10.60 11.83 -28.28
N MET A 103 9.82 11.69 -29.33
CA MET A 103 8.41 11.32 -29.21
C MET A 103 8.27 9.96 -28.54
N PHE A 104 9.08 8.96 -28.91
CA PHE A 104 9.02 7.62 -28.32
C PHE A 104 9.33 7.65 -26.81
N ILE A 105 10.45 8.26 -26.42
CA ILE A 105 10.86 8.37 -25.00
C ILE A 105 9.85 9.19 -24.19
N GLY A 106 9.31 10.26 -24.76
CA GLY A 106 8.31 11.10 -24.11
C GLY A 106 6.93 10.43 -23.95
N ASP A 107 6.59 9.49 -24.84
CA ASP A 107 5.34 8.73 -24.74
C ASP A 107 5.46 7.51 -23.81
N LEU A 108 6.67 6.98 -23.61
CA LEU A 108 6.93 5.84 -22.73
C LEU A 108 6.39 6.06 -21.31
N ASP A 109 6.79 7.17 -20.68
CA ASP A 109 6.36 7.47 -19.30
C ASP A 109 4.84 7.66 -19.22
N LYS A 110 4.23 8.28 -20.23
CA LYS A 110 2.79 8.55 -20.25
C LYS A 110 1.98 7.26 -20.37
N VAL A 111 2.35 6.39 -21.30
CA VAL A 111 1.65 5.12 -21.53
C VAL A 111 1.79 4.18 -20.33
N VAL A 112 2.99 4.06 -19.76
CA VAL A 112 3.21 3.23 -18.56
C VAL A 112 2.40 3.78 -17.37
N ASN A 113 2.42 5.08 -17.12
CA ASN A 113 1.63 5.68 -16.04
C ASN A 113 0.11 5.50 -16.24
N LEU A 114 -0.37 5.64 -17.48
CA LEU A 114 -1.77 5.41 -17.82
C LEU A 114 -2.20 3.96 -17.51
N LEU A 115 -1.40 2.98 -17.95
CA LEU A 115 -1.66 1.56 -17.70
C LEU A 115 -1.68 1.23 -16.21
N LEU A 116 -0.70 1.72 -15.43
CA LEU A 116 -0.63 1.50 -13.99
C LEU A 116 -1.84 2.13 -13.27
N SER A 117 -2.22 3.36 -13.66
CA SER A 117 -3.38 4.05 -13.09
C SER A 117 -4.70 3.33 -13.39
N LEU A 118 -4.89 2.84 -14.62
CA LEU A 118 -6.06 2.07 -15.01
C LEU A 118 -6.12 0.73 -14.29
N SER A 119 -5.02 -0.03 -14.29
CA SER A 119 -4.90 -1.31 -13.58
C SER A 119 -5.23 -1.15 -12.10
N GLY A 120 -4.66 -0.14 -11.44
CA GLY A 120 -4.93 0.13 -10.03
C GLY A 120 -6.38 0.54 -9.75
N ARG A 121 -7.01 1.34 -10.63
CA ARG A 121 -8.43 1.70 -10.49
C ARG A 121 -9.35 0.50 -10.71
N LEU A 122 -9.06 -0.33 -11.71
CA LEU A 122 -9.83 -1.53 -12.01
C LEU A 122 -9.76 -2.52 -10.84
N ALA A 123 -8.56 -2.82 -10.35
CA ALA A 123 -8.36 -3.70 -9.20
C ALA A 123 -9.11 -3.22 -7.94
N ARG A 124 -9.16 -1.91 -7.68
CA ARG A 124 -9.94 -1.36 -6.56
C ARG A 124 -11.44 -1.59 -6.73
N VAL A 125 -11.97 -1.39 -7.93
CA VAL A 125 -13.40 -1.64 -8.21
C VAL A 125 -13.73 -3.13 -8.10
N GLU A 126 -12.84 -4.00 -8.57
CA GLU A 126 -12.99 -5.46 -8.46
C GLU A 126 -12.93 -5.95 -7.02
N ASN A 127 -12.04 -5.39 -6.21
CA ASN A 127 -11.97 -5.69 -4.78
C ASN A 127 -13.25 -5.28 -4.04
N VAL A 128 -13.77 -4.08 -4.34
CA VAL A 128 -15.05 -3.64 -3.77
C VAL A 128 -16.18 -4.57 -4.19
N LEU A 129 -16.30 -4.88 -5.48
CA LEU A 129 -17.32 -5.80 -6.00
C LEU A 129 -17.25 -7.19 -5.37
N SER A 130 -16.04 -7.71 -5.15
CA SER A 130 -15.81 -9.03 -4.54
C SER A 130 -16.14 -9.04 -3.04
N GLY A 131 -16.05 -7.88 -2.38
CA GLY A 131 -16.37 -7.70 -0.96
C GLY A 131 -17.83 -7.33 -0.67
N LEU A 132 -18.69 -7.15 -1.69
CA LEU A 132 -20.09 -6.80 -1.46
C LEU A 132 -20.88 -7.99 -0.89
N GLY A 133 -21.34 -7.85 0.36
CA GLY A 133 -22.27 -8.80 1.01
C GLY A 133 -23.63 -8.85 0.33
N GLU A 134 -24.40 -9.93 0.54
CA GLU A 134 -25.70 -10.17 -0.13
C GLU A 134 -26.68 -8.99 0.02
N ASP A 135 -26.59 -8.25 1.13
CA ASP A 135 -27.42 -7.10 1.48
C ASP A 135 -27.17 -5.84 0.63
N ALA A 136 -26.11 -5.79 -0.17
CA ALA A 136 -25.81 -4.63 -1.02
C ALA A 136 -26.92 -4.39 -2.05
N SER A 137 -27.33 -3.12 -2.22
CA SER A 137 -28.40 -2.75 -3.15
C SER A 137 -28.07 -3.17 -4.58
N LYS A 138 -29.10 -3.57 -5.34
CA LYS A 138 -28.98 -3.93 -6.75
C LYS A 138 -28.44 -2.76 -7.58
N GLU A 139 -28.82 -1.55 -7.22
CA GLU A 139 -28.37 -0.31 -7.85
C GLU A 139 -26.87 -0.06 -7.63
N GLU A 140 -26.36 -0.27 -6.42
CA GLU A 140 -24.93 -0.16 -6.10
C GLU A 140 -24.10 -1.18 -6.89
N ARG A 141 -24.53 -2.45 -6.88
CA ARG A 141 -23.91 -3.52 -7.68
C ARG A 141 -23.91 -3.22 -9.17
N SER A 142 -25.01 -2.70 -9.70
CA SER A 142 -25.12 -2.34 -11.11
C SER A 142 -24.18 -1.19 -11.46
N SER A 143 -24.11 -0.16 -10.62
CA SER A 143 -23.24 1.00 -10.82
C SER A 143 -21.76 0.61 -10.82
N LEU A 144 -21.33 -0.24 -9.89
CA LEU A 144 -19.94 -0.72 -9.84
C LEU A 144 -19.59 -1.62 -11.02
N ASN A 145 -20.52 -2.45 -11.49
CA ASN A 145 -20.31 -3.26 -12.69
C ASN A 145 -20.16 -2.40 -13.97
N GLU A 146 -20.95 -1.34 -14.11
CA GLU A 146 -20.79 -0.43 -15.25
C GLU A 146 -19.45 0.29 -15.18
N LYS A 147 -19.04 0.75 -13.99
CA LYS A 147 -17.72 1.35 -13.78
C LYS A 147 -16.59 0.38 -14.12
N ARG A 148 -16.70 -0.90 -13.71
CA ARG A 148 -15.74 -1.96 -14.07
C ARG A 148 -15.66 -2.13 -15.59
N LYS A 149 -16.81 -2.18 -16.28
CA LYS A 149 -16.88 -2.33 -17.74
C LYS A 149 -16.19 -1.16 -18.46
N VAL A 150 -16.44 0.07 -18.04
CA VAL A 150 -15.79 1.27 -18.60
C VAL A 150 -14.27 1.23 -18.35
N LEU A 151 -13.83 0.93 -17.13
CA LEU A 151 -12.40 0.85 -16.80
C LEU A 151 -11.69 -0.28 -17.56
N ALA A 152 -12.34 -1.42 -17.77
CA ALA A 152 -11.82 -2.52 -18.56
C ALA A 152 -11.66 -2.14 -20.04
N GLY A 153 -12.64 -1.42 -20.61
CA GLY A 153 -12.52 -0.86 -21.96
C GLY A 153 -11.33 0.10 -22.08
N GLN A 154 -11.23 1.07 -21.17
CA GLN A 154 -10.09 2.01 -21.14
C GLN A 154 -8.74 1.31 -20.97
N HIS A 155 -8.70 0.23 -20.19
CA HIS A 155 -7.48 -0.57 -20.02
C HIS A 155 -7.08 -1.25 -21.32
N GLU A 156 -8.03 -1.76 -22.10
CA GLU A 156 -7.75 -2.34 -23.41
C GLU A 156 -7.28 -1.29 -24.42
N ASP A 157 -7.90 -0.10 -24.44
CA ASP A 157 -7.42 1.02 -25.26
C ASP A 157 -5.97 1.41 -24.90
N ALA A 158 -5.64 1.45 -23.61
CA ALA A 158 -4.28 1.73 -23.14
C ALA A 158 -3.29 0.61 -23.48
N ARG A 159 -3.75 -0.64 -23.55
CA ARG A 159 -2.96 -1.78 -24.03
C ARG A 159 -2.62 -1.62 -25.51
N GLU A 160 -3.56 -1.20 -26.34
CA GLU A 160 -3.28 -0.91 -27.75
C GLU A 160 -2.26 0.23 -27.91
N LEU A 161 -2.34 1.27 -27.07
CA LEU A 161 -1.32 2.32 -27.03
C LEU A 161 0.07 1.76 -26.70
N LYS A 162 0.17 0.78 -25.79
CA LYS A 162 1.44 0.10 -25.48
C LYS A 162 1.95 -0.72 -26.65
N GLU A 163 1.10 -1.44 -27.38
CA GLU A 163 1.52 -2.18 -28.56
C GLU A 163 2.01 -1.25 -29.69
N ASN A 164 1.33 -0.11 -29.87
CA ASN A 164 1.79 0.95 -30.78
C ASN A 164 3.15 1.52 -30.37
N LEU A 165 3.36 1.72 -29.06
CA LEU A 165 4.62 2.18 -28.52
C LEU A 165 5.74 1.14 -28.76
N ASP A 166 5.46 -0.15 -28.60
CA ASP A 166 6.44 -1.24 -28.81
C ASP A 166 6.83 -1.38 -30.30
N ARG A 167 5.89 -1.08 -31.20
CA ARG A 167 6.20 -0.96 -32.64
C ARG A 167 7.12 0.23 -32.89
N ARG A 168 6.87 1.37 -32.25
CA ARG A 168 7.72 2.57 -32.38
C ARG A 168 9.11 2.35 -31.78
N GLU A 169 9.22 1.66 -30.65
CA GLU A 169 10.49 1.26 -30.03
C GLU A 169 11.37 0.50 -31.03
N ARG A 170 10.80 -0.52 -31.70
CA ARG A 170 11.50 -1.31 -32.72
C ARG A 170 11.96 -0.45 -33.89
N VAL A 171 11.09 0.43 -34.40
CA VAL A 171 11.47 1.35 -35.48
C VAL A 171 12.62 2.28 -35.07
N VAL A 172 12.58 2.82 -33.85
CA VAL A 172 13.67 3.67 -33.34
C VAL A 172 14.95 2.86 -33.20
N LEU A 173 14.88 1.66 -32.64
CA LEU A 173 16.03 0.76 -32.51
C LEU A 173 16.67 0.46 -33.88
N ASP A 174 15.86 0.11 -34.88
CA ASP A 174 16.32 -0.19 -36.24
C ASP A 174 16.99 1.02 -36.91
N ILE A 175 16.48 2.23 -36.66
CA ILE A 175 17.12 3.48 -37.12
C ILE A 175 18.48 3.63 -36.46
N LEU A 176 18.53 3.57 -35.13
CA LEU A 176 19.74 3.80 -34.34
C LEU A 176 20.85 2.78 -34.64
N ALA A 177 20.50 1.54 -34.97
CA ALA A 177 21.45 0.50 -35.34
C ALA A 177 22.30 0.84 -36.60
N ASN A 178 21.86 1.80 -37.43
CA ASN A 178 22.64 2.26 -38.58
C ASN A 178 23.70 3.32 -38.22
N TYR A 179 23.62 3.91 -37.03
CA TYR A 179 24.45 5.03 -36.58
C TYR A 179 25.36 4.67 -35.41
N LEU A 180 24.86 3.83 -34.49
CA LEU A 180 25.51 3.53 -33.21
C LEU A 180 26.37 2.27 -33.28
N SER A 181 27.42 2.22 -32.46
CA SER A 181 28.18 0.99 -32.21
C SER A 181 27.33 -0.02 -31.42
N ALA A 182 27.76 -1.27 -31.38
CA ALA A 182 27.07 -2.32 -30.62
C ALA A 182 26.98 -1.98 -29.11
N GLU A 183 28.03 -1.37 -28.54
CA GLU A 183 28.07 -0.95 -27.14
C GLU A 183 27.09 0.20 -26.87
N GLN A 184 27.11 1.25 -27.71
CA GLN A 184 26.18 2.37 -27.60
C GLN A 184 24.72 1.95 -27.78
N LEU A 185 24.46 0.99 -28.67
CA LEU A 185 23.13 0.44 -28.86
C LEU A 185 22.67 -0.37 -27.64
N GLN A 186 23.58 -1.10 -26.99
CA GLN A 186 23.30 -1.81 -25.75
C GLN A 186 22.96 -0.83 -24.62
N ASP A 187 23.68 0.28 -24.50
CA ASP A 187 23.39 1.34 -23.53
C ASP A 187 22.02 1.96 -23.75
N TYR A 188 21.66 2.28 -25.01
CA TYR A 188 20.30 2.72 -25.37
C TYR A 188 19.22 1.70 -24.95
N GLN A 189 19.41 0.42 -25.29
CA GLN A 189 18.46 -0.64 -24.93
C GLN A 189 18.32 -0.79 -23.41
N HIS A 190 19.45 -0.74 -22.69
CA HIS A 190 19.47 -0.78 -21.23
C HIS A 190 18.69 0.40 -20.65
N PHE A 191 18.97 1.62 -21.10
CA PHE A 191 18.29 2.84 -20.68
C PHE A 191 16.76 2.74 -20.84
N VAL A 192 16.28 2.35 -22.03
CA VAL A 192 14.83 2.27 -22.33
C VAL A 192 14.15 1.20 -21.46
N LYS A 193 14.75 0.01 -21.37
CA LYS A 193 14.23 -1.09 -20.54
C LYS A 193 14.17 -0.69 -19.07
N MET A 194 15.24 -0.08 -18.57
CA MET A 194 15.35 0.27 -17.16
C MET A 194 14.44 1.44 -16.81
N LYS A 195 14.26 2.42 -17.71
CA LYS A 195 13.31 3.53 -17.54
C LYS A 195 11.89 3.07 -17.20
N SER A 196 11.35 2.14 -17.98
CA SER A 196 10.01 1.57 -17.71
C SER A 196 9.97 0.71 -16.45
N THR A 197 11.01 -0.09 -16.21
CA THR A 197 11.11 -0.99 -15.04
C THR A 197 11.15 -0.18 -13.73
N LEU A 198 12.01 0.82 -13.65
CA LEU A 198 12.16 1.68 -12.47
C LEU A 198 10.90 2.48 -12.20
N LEU A 199 10.21 2.98 -13.23
CA LEU A 199 8.93 3.69 -13.08
C LEU A 199 7.85 2.78 -12.46
N ILE A 200 7.75 1.53 -12.92
CA ILE A 200 6.81 0.55 -12.36
C ILE A 200 7.14 0.24 -10.90
N GLU A 201 8.41 -0.01 -10.58
CA GLU A 201 8.83 -0.30 -9.21
C GLU A 201 8.63 0.90 -8.28
N GLN A 202 8.88 2.12 -8.77
CA GLN A 202 8.62 3.35 -8.02
C GLN A 202 7.14 3.47 -7.66
N ARG A 203 6.26 3.24 -8.64
CA ARG A 203 4.81 3.28 -8.43
C ARG A 203 4.35 2.23 -7.42
N LYS A 204 4.82 0.99 -7.54
CA LYS A 204 4.49 -0.10 -6.60
C LYS A 204 4.95 0.24 -5.18
N LEU A 205 6.14 0.80 -5.04
CA LEU A 205 6.70 1.16 -3.74
C LEU A 205 5.93 2.32 -3.10
N ASP A 206 5.61 3.35 -3.87
CA ASP A 206 4.79 4.48 -3.43
C ASP A 206 3.40 4.04 -2.96
N ASP A 207 2.75 3.14 -3.71
CA ASP A 207 1.42 2.62 -3.34
C ASP A 207 1.50 1.76 -2.05
N LYS A 208 2.57 0.98 -1.85
CA LYS A 208 2.81 0.22 -0.60
C LYS A 208 3.06 1.13 0.60
N ILE A 209 3.88 2.16 0.43
CA ILE A 209 4.16 3.15 1.49
C ILE A 209 2.86 3.87 1.86
N LYS A 210 2.11 4.34 0.87
CA LYS A 210 0.84 5.03 1.11
C LYS A 210 -0.17 4.14 1.84
N LEU A 211 -0.29 2.87 1.45
CA LEU A 211 -1.15 1.91 2.14
C LEU A 211 -0.70 1.70 3.60
N GLY A 212 0.59 1.48 3.83
CA GLY A 212 1.11 1.30 5.19
C GLY A 212 0.88 2.53 6.08
N GLN A 213 1.05 3.74 5.53
CA GLN A 213 0.77 5.00 6.21
C GLN A 213 -0.71 5.13 6.58
N GLU A 214 -1.61 4.74 5.68
CA GLU A 214 -3.05 4.72 5.95
C GLU A 214 -3.39 3.72 7.06
N GLN A 215 -2.83 2.51 6.99
CA GLN A 215 -3.03 1.46 7.99
C GLN A 215 -2.59 1.91 9.39
N VAL A 216 -1.41 2.53 9.50
CA VAL A 216 -0.92 3.09 10.77
C VAL A 216 -1.87 4.18 11.27
N ARG A 217 -2.33 5.09 10.40
CA ARG A 217 -3.26 6.15 10.78
C ARG A 217 -4.58 5.59 11.33
N CYS A 218 -5.21 4.65 10.62
CA CYS A 218 -6.45 4.03 11.07
C CYS A 218 -6.28 3.30 12.41
N LEU A 219 -5.15 2.62 12.62
CA LEU A 219 -4.88 1.94 13.89
C LEU A 219 -4.73 2.95 15.05
N LEU A 220 -4.01 4.05 14.82
CA LEU A 220 -3.85 5.13 15.81
C LEU A 220 -5.20 5.78 16.17
N GLU A 221 -6.04 6.07 15.18
CA GLU A 221 -7.38 6.63 15.39
C GLU A 221 -8.31 5.65 16.14
N SER A 222 -8.04 4.35 16.08
CA SER A 222 -8.83 3.31 16.75
C SER A 222 -8.41 3.02 18.20
N LEU A 223 -7.31 3.62 18.68
CA LEU A 223 -6.83 3.47 20.05
C LEU A 223 -7.51 4.47 20.98
N PRO A 224 -7.80 4.11 22.25
CA PRO A 224 -8.27 5.07 23.25
C PRO A 224 -7.28 6.22 23.46
N SER A 225 -7.77 7.43 23.68
CA SER A 225 -6.91 8.63 23.81
C SER A 225 -6.01 8.62 25.05
N ASP A 226 -6.37 7.84 26.05
CA ASP A 226 -5.66 7.61 27.31
C ASP A 226 -4.83 6.32 27.31
N PHE A 227 -4.86 5.54 26.22
CA PHE A 227 -4.11 4.31 26.11
C PHE A 227 -2.60 4.55 26.21
N ARG A 228 -1.95 3.79 27.09
CA ARG A 228 -0.50 3.79 27.27
C ARG A 228 0.03 2.38 26.99
N PRO A 229 0.83 2.20 25.93
CA PRO A 229 1.42 0.89 25.65
C PRO A 229 2.37 0.47 26.78
N LYS A 230 2.27 -0.80 27.20
CA LYS A 230 3.12 -1.47 28.18
C LYS A 230 4.58 -1.53 27.73
N ALA A 231 4.82 -1.55 26.41
CA ALA A 231 6.15 -1.58 25.79
C ALA A 231 6.81 -0.19 25.59
N GLY A 232 6.19 0.90 26.06
CA GLY A 232 6.70 2.27 25.89
C GLY A 232 6.03 3.04 24.75
N ALA A 233 6.42 4.30 24.53
CA ALA A 233 5.77 5.18 23.55
C ALA A 233 5.89 4.63 22.12
N ILE A 234 4.81 4.75 21.34
CA ILE A 234 4.79 4.38 19.92
C ILE A 234 5.74 5.32 19.16
N SER A 235 6.86 4.78 18.67
CA SER A 235 7.73 5.52 17.76
C SER A 235 7.01 5.71 16.43
N LEU A 236 6.81 6.97 16.02
CA LEU A 236 6.19 7.32 14.75
C LEU A 236 7.18 8.13 13.90
N PRO A 237 7.25 7.88 12.58
CA PRO A 237 8.00 8.72 11.67
C PRO A 237 7.43 10.15 11.65
N PRO A 238 8.25 11.20 11.40
CA PRO A 238 7.81 12.60 11.40
C PRO A 238 6.60 12.88 10.49
N ALA A 239 6.49 12.16 9.37
CA ALA A 239 5.39 12.28 8.42
C ALA A 239 4.02 11.86 9.00
N LEU A 240 4.01 11.01 10.04
CA LEU A 240 2.80 10.51 10.71
C LEU A 240 2.54 11.22 12.04
N ALA A 241 3.54 11.90 12.62
CA ALA A 241 3.44 12.59 13.91
C ALA A 241 2.71 13.96 13.84
N SER A 242 2.63 14.59 12.66
CA SER A 242 2.13 15.97 12.49
C SER A 242 0.64 16.19 12.82
N HIS A 243 -0.13 15.13 13.08
CA HIS A 243 -1.57 15.22 13.39
C HIS A 243 -1.95 14.73 14.79
N VAL A 244 -0.99 14.26 15.60
CA VAL A 244 -1.22 13.85 17.00
C VAL A 244 -0.81 15.00 17.92
N THR A 245 -1.52 16.13 17.85
CA THR A 245 -1.43 17.16 18.89
C THR A 245 -2.78 17.30 19.59
N PRO A 246 -2.87 16.99 20.89
CA PRO A 246 -4.04 17.32 21.67
C PRO A 246 -3.96 18.78 22.11
N GLY A 247 -4.90 19.59 21.61
CA GLY A 247 -5.44 20.77 22.30
C GLY A 247 -4.53 22.00 22.51
N GLY A 248 -4.70 23.01 21.65
CA GLY A 248 -4.39 24.41 21.92
C GLY A 248 -5.10 25.31 20.90
N GLY A 249 -6.06 26.13 21.36
CA GLY A 249 -7.05 26.85 20.55
C GLY A 249 -6.52 27.94 19.57
N PRO A 250 -7.45 28.63 18.89
CA PRO A 250 -7.23 29.19 17.55
C PRO A 250 -6.55 30.55 17.56
N ALA A 251 -5.63 30.77 16.62
CA ALA A 251 -5.22 32.11 16.21
C ALA A 251 -5.80 32.41 14.82
N PHE A 252 -6.94 33.10 14.83
CA PHE A 252 -7.36 33.91 13.69
C PHE A 252 -6.25 34.90 13.34
N GLY A 253 -5.80 34.86 12.10
CA GLY A 253 -4.83 35.80 11.54
C GLY A 253 -4.94 35.80 10.03
N GLY A 254 -6.07 36.31 9.54
CA GLY A 254 -6.32 36.43 8.11
C GLY A 254 -5.38 37.45 7.47
N VAL A 255 -4.67 37.03 6.43
CA VAL A 255 -4.20 37.89 5.35
C VAL A 255 -4.31 37.09 4.05
N PHE A 256 -5.31 37.40 3.23
CA PHE A 256 -5.38 36.97 1.83
C PHE A 256 -4.41 37.81 1.00
N PRO A 257 -3.61 37.21 0.09
CA PRO A 257 -3.12 37.91 -1.07
C PRO A 257 -4.02 37.61 -2.27
N THR A 258 -4.63 38.67 -2.80
CA THR A 258 -5.36 38.72 -4.07
C THR A 258 -4.39 38.44 -5.22
N LEU A 259 -4.57 37.33 -5.95
CA LEU A 259 -3.92 37.12 -7.24
C LEU A 259 -4.79 37.70 -8.36
N THR A 260 -4.41 38.87 -8.83
CA THR A 260 -4.83 39.40 -10.13
C THR A 260 -3.97 38.77 -11.23
N SER A 261 -4.62 38.08 -12.17
CA SER A 261 -4.04 37.74 -13.47
C SER A 261 -3.83 39.01 -14.32
N PRO A 262 -2.91 38.94 -15.30
CA PRO A 262 -3.23 39.50 -16.60
C PRO A 262 -3.01 38.49 -17.73
N LEU A 263 -3.97 38.58 -18.68
CA LEU A 263 -3.97 38.26 -20.11
C LEU A 263 -2.78 37.48 -20.70
#